data_AF-A0A094CV36-F1
#
_entry.id   AF-A0A094CV36-F1
#
_cell.length_a   1.000
_cell.length_b   1.000
_cell.length_c   1.000
_cell.angle_alpha   90.00
_cell.angle_beta   90.00
_cell.angle_gamma   90.00
#
_symmetry.space_group_name_H-M   'P 1'
#
loop_
_entity.id
_entity.type
_entity.pdbx_description
1 polymer ?
#
loop_
_entity_poly.entity_id
_entity_poly.type
_entity_poly.pdbx_seq_one_letter_code
_entity_poly.pdbx_strand_id
1 'polypeptide(L)'
;MASTLDAVKAKIEDVLPTRSAQADSTGAAIYVDLDTGKDEEGADGSEGKPYKSLGYAFIQHGGVENKSYLQRASVTGAVSADGDPSERLAWKEPAKSAVKKAQNALDQHKKKLVKQQQVAAAEAEKEKQRLNNLEDAKKIVLTEDASLPKAVRKTTGDKDIKLGEGDVKGERVKICGRIHRLRQQKQATFITLIDGYGHLQCVLTGDLTKTYDALTFAQGTSIALFGEMRKLPDGATAPDGRELQVDYYKVIGAAPSGDDAITNKVSSEKNMWDAQMLDNRHLVLRGDNASSVMKVRSAVEWAFAKAYKDLKFTKVSPPALVQTQVEGGSTLFELPYYDEKAYLTQSSQLYLETAIQSLGNVYCIEKSFRAEKSLTRRHLAEYAHVEAEMDFIDFDDLLDHLEQMISTVIETILADPEIAGYIKELNPDFKAPA
;
A
#
# COMPACT_ATOMS: atom_id res chain seq x y z
N MET A 1 14.23 34.54 -12.39
CA MET A 1 14.59 34.19 -11.00
C MET A 1 14.80 35.40 -10.09
N ALA A 2 15.17 36.59 -10.59
CA ALA A 2 15.36 37.77 -9.74
C ALA A 2 14.04 38.48 -9.32
N SER A 3 12.96 38.37 -10.10
CA SER A 3 11.71 39.12 -9.85
C SER A 3 10.80 38.54 -8.77
N THR A 4 11.00 37.28 -8.36
CA THR A 4 10.19 36.63 -7.31
C THR A 4 10.75 36.85 -5.91
N LEU A 5 12.06 37.11 -5.76
CA LEU A 5 12.68 37.33 -4.45
C LEU A 5 12.33 38.71 -3.86
N ASP A 6 12.19 39.72 -4.71
CA ASP A 6 11.85 41.09 -4.27
C ASP A 6 10.36 41.23 -3.91
N ALA A 7 9.47 40.47 -4.55
CA ALA A 7 8.06 40.40 -4.18
C ALA A 7 7.81 39.71 -2.82
N VAL A 8 8.75 38.86 -2.37
CA VAL A 8 8.67 38.19 -1.06
C VAL A 8 9.18 39.08 0.07
N LYS A 9 10.16 39.97 -0.18
CA LYS A 9 10.61 40.95 0.84
C LYS A 9 9.52 41.96 1.20
N ALA A 10 8.69 42.37 0.24
CA ALA A 10 7.60 43.31 0.46
C ALA A 10 6.41 42.72 1.26
N LYS A 11 6.34 41.39 1.44
CA LYS A 11 5.28 40.72 2.21
C LYS A 11 5.63 40.43 3.67
N ILE A 12 6.84 40.77 4.12
CA ILE A 12 7.33 40.42 5.48
C ILE A 12 6.59 41.19 6.59
N GLU A 13 6.04 42.37 6.30
CA GLU A 13 5.31 43.18 7.28
C GLU A 13 3.86 42.70 7.51
N ASP A 14 3.31 41.87 6.62
CA ASP A 14 1.87 41.52 6.58
C ASP A 14 1.58 40.05 6.97
N VAL A 15 2.52 39.38 7.66
CA VAL A 15 2.51 37.92 7.91
C VAL A 15 1.83 37.53 9.23
N LEU A 16 1.43 38.50 10.06
CA LEU A 16 0.77 38.23 11.34
C LEU A 16 -0.76 38.22 11.17
N PRO A 17 -1.50 37.42 11.94
CA PRO A 17 -2.96 37.49 11.93
C PRO A 17 -3.38 38.91 12.31
N THR A 18 -3.87 39.67 11.34
CA THR A 18 -4.55 40.94 11.58
C THR A 18 -5.90 40.64 12.22
N ARG A 19 -5.91 40.46 13.55
CA ARG A 19 -7.12 40.78 14.30
C ARG A 19 -7.47 42.23 13.97
N SER A 20 -8.72 42.46 13.58
CA SER A 20 -9.18 43.69 12.94
C SER A 20 -8.61 44.93 13.64
N ALA A 21 -8.12 45.86 12.83
CA ALA A 21 -7.65 47.19 13.23
C ALA A 21 -8.73 48.06 13.94
N GLN A 22 -9.87 47.48 14.33
CA GLN A 22 -10.94 48.13 15.07
C GLN A 22 -10.74 48.13 16.59
N ALA A 23 -9.75 47.40 17.14
CA ALA A 23 -9.40 47.46 18.56
C ALA A 23 -8.12 48.27 18.87
N ASP A 24 -7.25 48.49 17.88
CA ASP A 24 -5.91 49.07 18.04
C ASP A 24 -5.88 50.63 18.10
N SER A 25 -7.04 51.29 18.15
CA SER A 25 -7.14 52.77 18.20
C SER A 25 -7.31 53.38 19.59
N THR A 26 -7.16 52.58 20.65
CA THR A 26 -7.06 53.10 22.02
C THR A 26 -5.70 52.67 22.56
N GLY A 27 -4.95 53.57 23.19
CA GLY A 27 -3.65 53.28 23.81
C GLY A 27 -3.75 52.37 25.04
N ALA A 28 -4.60 51.35 24.99
CA ALA A 28 -4.86 50.38 26.03
C ALA A 28 -3.71 49.36 26.09
N ALA A 29 -3.32 49.00 27.32
CA ALA A 29 -2.29 48.01 27.54
C ALA A 29 -2.77 46.59 27.19
N ILE A 30 -1.84 45.74 26.73
CA ILE A 30 -2.07 44.31 26.49
C ILE A 30 -1.65 43.55 27.75
N TYR A 31 -2.57 42.78 28.31
CA TYR A 31 -2.42 42.12 29.61
C TYR A 31 -1.96 40.66 29.45
N VAL A 32 -0.92 40.30 30.21
CA VAL A 32 -0.34 38.94 30.27
C VAL A 32 -0.34 38.44 31.70
N ASP A 33 -1.06 37.36 31.93
CA ASP A 33 -1.17 36.72 33.23
C ASP A 33 -0.82 35.25 33.18
N LEU A 34 0.20 34.86 33.97
CA LEU A 34 0.75 33.52 33.99
C LEU A 34 -0.20 32.48 34.61
N ASP A 35 -1.13 32.89 35.48
CA ASP A 35 -2.00 31.96 36.22
C ASP A 35 -3.38 31.76 35.57
N THR A 36 -4.08 32.85 35.22
CA THR A 36 -5.46 32.80 34.68
C THR A 36 -5.55 33.11 33.19
N GLY A 37 -4.48 33.64 32.59
CA GLY A 37 -4.44 33.92 31.16
C GLY A 37 -4.45 32.67 30.30
N LYS A 38 -4.84 32.83 29.03
CA LYS A 38 -4.91 31.73 28.05
C LYS A 38 -4.28 32.10 26.71
N ASP A 39 -3.56 31.16 26.11
CA ASP A 39 -2.93 31.30 24.78
C ASP A 39 -3.78 30.56 23.73
N GLU A 40 -5.02 31.01 23.54
CA GLU A 40 -6.00 30.42 22.62
C GLU A 40 -6.79 31.50 21.87
N GLU A 41 -7.60 31.12 20.87
CA GLU A 41 -8.40 32.08 20.06
C GLU A 41 -9.38 32.92 20.88
N GLY A 42 -9.80 32.45 22.06
CA GLY A 42 -10.76 33.15 22.94
C GLY A 42 -10.17 34.30 23.77
N ALA A 43 -8.84 34.39 23.92
CA ALA A 43 -8.17 35.48 24.63
C ALA A 43 -7.89 36.64 23.67
N ASP A 44 -8.11 37.89 24.09
CA ASP A 44 -7.88 39.09 23.28
C ASP A 44 -6.76 40.00 23.82
N GLY A 45 -6.27 39.71 25.03
CA GLY A 45 -5.25 40.51 25.69
C GLY A 45 -5.81 41.71 26.45
N SER A 46 -7.13 41.81 26.59
CA SER A 46 -7.76 42.72 27.57
C SER A 46 -7.56 42.22 29.00
N GLU A 47 -7.74 43.09 29.98
CA GLU A 47 -7.62 42.72 31.40
C GLU A 47 -8.59 41.60 31.82
N GLY A 48 -9.77 41.53 31.20
CA GLY A 48 -10.76 40.47 31.45
C GLY A 48 -10.45 39.14 30.74
N LYS A 49 -9.60 39.16 29.70
CA LYS A 49 -9.19 37.97 28.94
C LYS A 49 -7.69 38.05 28.56
N PRO A 50 -6.80 38.02 29.56
CA PRO A 50 -5.37 38.20 29.34
C PRO A 50 -4.75 36.98 28.65
N TYR A 51 -3.62 37.19 27.97
CA TYR A 51 -2.81 36.09 27.44
C TYR A 51 -2.05 35.39 28.57
N LYS A 52 -1.71 34.11 28.38
CA LYS A 52 -0.91 33.37 29.36
C LYS A 52 0.57 33.69 29.25
N SER A 53 1.06 33.89 28.03
CA SER A 53 2.48 34.15 27.77
C SER A 53 2.72 35.41 26.94
N LEU A 54 3.79 36.12 27.30
CA LEU A 54 4.22 37.33 26.58
C LEU A 54 4.65 37.02 25.14
N GLY A 55 5.20 35.83 24.90
CA GLY A 55 5.58 35.38 23.54
C GLY A 55 4.36 35.19 22.64
N TYR A 56 3.27 34.61 23.16
CA TYR A 56 2.02 34.49 22.42
C TYR A 56 1.38 35.86 22.18
N ALA A 57 1.37 36.74 23.19
CA ALA A 57 0.91 38.12 23.04
C ALA A 57 1.67 38.87 21.93
N PHE A 58 3.00 38.73 21.86
CA PHE A 58 3.81 39.33 20.79
C PHE A 58 3.49 38.75 19.41
N ILE A 59 3.20 37.45 19.31
CA ILE A 59 2.78 36.81 18.06
C ILE A 59 1.42 37.35 17.58
N GLN A 60 0.48 37.59 18.50
CA GLN A 60 -0.84 38.12 18.15
C GLN A 60 -0.79 39.62 17.80
N HIS A 61 0.12 40.38 18.41
CA HIS A 61 0.09 41.85 18.37
C HIS A 61 1.27 42.51 17.67
N GLY A 62 2.27 41.77 17.22
CA GLY A 62 3.38 42.30 16.40
C GLY A 62 4.57 42.85 17.17
N GLY A 63 4.67 42.57 18.47
CA GLY A 63 5.80 42.99 19.31
C GLY A 63 5.57 44.33 20.02
N VAL A 64 6.64 45.03 20.40
CA VAL A 64 6.60 46.19 21.32
C VAL A 64 6.32 47.52 20.63
N GLU A 65 6.43 47.58 19.30
CA GLU A 65 6.38 48.85 18.57
C GLU A 65 4.99 49.50 18.71
N ASN A 66 4.97 50.69 19.34
CA ASN A 66 3.76 51.47 19.65
C ASN A 66 2.72 50.76 20.54
N LYS A 67 3.11 49.75 21.32
CA LYS A 67 2.20 48.97 22.18
C LYS A 67 2.73 48.83 23.60
N SER A 68 1.83 48.99 24.58
CA SER A 68 2.14 48.79 26.01
C SER A 68 1.74 47.38 26.42
N TYR A 69 2.62 46.66 27.13
CA TYR A 69 2.33 45.34 27.67
C TYR A 69 2.47 45.39 29.19
N LEU A 70 1.47 44.85 29.88
CA LEU A 70 1.47 44.69 31.32
C LEU A 70 1.44 43.22 31.67
N GLN A 71 2.32 42.81 32.57
CA GLN A 71 2.46 41.43 32.99
C GLN A 71 2.35 41.33 34.51
N ARG A 72 1.59 40.34 34.99
CA ARG A 72 1.58 39.95 36.40
C ARG A 72 2.32 38.65 36.61
N ALA A 73 2.98 38.51 37.76
CA ALA A 73 3.75 37.31 38.10
C ALA A 73 2.81 36.21 38.62
N SER A 74 3.25 34.95 38.55
CA SER A 74 2.48 33.86 39.15
C SER A 74 2.38 34.03 40.67
N VAL A 75 1.22 33.75 41.25
CA VAL A 75 0.96 33.76 42.70
C VAL A 75 1.87 32.79 43.47
N THR A 76 2.46 31.81 42.76
CA THR A 76 3.40 30.82 43.31
C THR A 76 4.89 31.16 43.10
N GLY A 77 5.21 32.26 42.42
CA GLY A 77 6.59 32.65 42.11
C GLY A 77 7.38 33.21 43.30
N ALA A 78 8.72 33.24 43.22
CA ALA A 78 9.58 33.78 44.26
C ALA A 78 9.31 35.28 44.53
N VAL A 79 9.29 35.69 45.81
CA VAL A 79 9.25 37.10 46.24
C VAL A 79 10.62 37.43 46.81
N SER A 80 11.10 38.65 46.62
CA SER A 80 12.34 39.13 47.23
C SER A 80 12.26 39.00 48.76
N ALA A 81 13.40 38.83 49.42
CA ALA A 81 13.47 38.59 50.87
C ALA A 81 12.73 39.66 51.73
N ASP A 82 12.46 40.86 51.18
CA ASP A 82 11.78 41.98 51.82
C ASP A 82 10.50 42.48 51.07
N GLY A 83 9.93 41.68 50.14
CA GLY A 83 8.78 42.11 49.33
C GLY A 83 7.40 41.69 49.88
N ASP A 84 6.37 42.51 49.67
CA ASP A 84 4.97 42.16 49.98
C ASP A 84 4.44 41.15 48.92
N PRO A 85 3.86 40.00 49.32
CA PRO A 85 3.23 39.05 48.40
C PRO A 85 2.16 39.67 47.47
N SER A 86 1.54 40.79 47.86
CA SER A 86 0.57 41.53 47.04
C SER A 86 1.19 42.12 45.76
N GLU A 87 2.50 42.33 45.73
CA GLU A 87 3.23 42.82 44.56
C GLU A 87 3.18 41.88 43.36
N ARG A 88 2.88 40.59 43.57
CA ARG A 88 2.70 39.60 42.51
C ARG A 88 1.46 39.88 41.65
N LEU A 89 0.43 40.49 42.24
CA LEU A 89 -0.85 40.79 41.60
C LEU A 89 -0.84 42.14 40.88
N ALA A 90 0.22 42.94 41.04
CA ALA A 90 0.36 44.22 40.37
C ALA A 90 0.72 44.03 38.89
N TRP A 91 0.01 44.75 38.02
CA TRP A 91 0.36 44.88 36.61
C TRP A 91 1.63 45.72 36.46
N LYS A 92 2.73 45.09 36.04
CA LYS A 92 4.03 45.75 35.86
C LYS A 92 4.50 45.60 34.41
N GLU A 93 5.37 46.50 33.97
CA GLU A 93 6.05 46.33 32.68
C GLU A 93 6.92 45.05 32.71
N PRO A 94 6.89 44.21 31.66
CA PRO A 94 7.73 43.03 31.59
C PRO A 94 9.21 43.36 31.68
N ALA A 95 9.98 42.53 32.38
CA ALA A 95 11.43 42.68 32.45
C ALA A 95 12.07 42.66 31.05
N LYS A 96 13.14 43.44 30.84
CA LYS A 96 13.86 43.52 29.55
C LYS A 96 14.27 42.14 28.99
N SER A 97 14.61 41.19 29.86
CA SER A 97 14.92 39.81 29.48
C SER A 97 13.70 39.03 28.96
N ALA A 98 12.52 39.24 29.55
CA ALA A 98 11.26 38.66 29.12
C ALA A 98 10.81 39.24 27.76
N VAL A 99 10.95 40.56 27.57
CA VAL A 99 10.71 41.24 26.28
C VAL A 99 11.62 40.68 25.19
N LYS A 100 12.93 40.55 25.44
CA LYS A 100 13.88 39.96 24.48
C LYS A 100 13.51 38.50 24.13
N LYS A 101 13.07 37.71 25.11
CA LYS A 101 12.62 36.32 24.90
C LYS A 101 11.34 36.26 24.05
N ALA A 102 10.37 37.14 24.31
CA ALA A 102 9.14 37.24 23.54
C ALA A 102 9.40 37.73 22.11
N GLN A 103 10.30 38.69 21.93
CA GLN A 103 10.74 39.15 20.60
C GLN A 103 11.42 38.02 19.81
N ASN A 104 12.29 37.24 20.44
CA ASN A 104 12.89 36.06 19.79
C ASN A 104 11.82 35.03 19.37
N ALA A 105 10.78 34.81 20.18
CA ALA A 105 9.68 33.91 19.84
C ALA A 105 8.87 34.43 18.64
N LEU A 106 8.61 35.73 18.57
CA LEU A 106 7.98 36.39 17.42
C LEU A 106 8.84 36.24 16.15
N ASP A 107 10.15 36.49 16.24
CA ASP A 107 11.07 36.37 15.10
C ASP A 107 11.18 34.92 14.61
N GLN A 108 11.19 33.94 15.52
CA GLN A 108 11.12 32.52 15.17
C GLN A 108 9.80 32.14 14.50
N HIS A 109 8.68 32.66 15.00
CA HIS A 109 7.36 32.45 14.41
C HIS A 109 7.27 33.06 13.00
N LYS A 110 7.73 34.30 12.81
CA LYS A 110 7.85 34.95 11.50
C LYS A 110 8.69 34.12 10.54
N LYS A 111 9.87 33.64 10.96
CA LYS A 111 10.72 32.76 10.14
C LYS A 111 10.01 31.45 9.77
N LYS A 112 9.25 30.85 10.70
CA LYS A 112 8.47 29.63 10.44
C LYS A 112 7.36 29.87 9.40
N LEU A 113 6.62 30.98 9.53
CA LEU A 113 5.56 31.35 8.58
C LEU A 113 6.12 31.64 7.19
N VAL A 114 7.23 32.39 7.10
CA VAL A 114 7.90 32.64 5.81
C VAL A 114 8.35 31.32 5.18
N LYS A 115 8.94 30.39 5.95
CA LYS A 115 9.32 29.07 5.43
C LYS A 115 8.09 28.27 4.96
N GLN A 116 6.98 28.29 5.69
CA GLN A 116 5.73 27.64 5.30
C GLN A 116 5.15 28.24 4.01
N GLN A 117 5.11 29.57 3.89
CA GLN A 117 4.66 30.27 2.69
C GLN A 117 5.57 29.98 1.49
N GLN A 118 6.89 29.90 1.69
CA GLN A 118 7.84 29.52 0.64
C GLN A 118 7.61 28.09 0.15
N VAL A 119 7.39 27.14 1.07
CA VAL A 119 7.07 25.74 0.73
C VAL A 119 5.74 25.69 -0.03
N ALA A 120 4.69 26.32 0.48
CA ALA A 120 3.38 26.35 -0.16
C ALA A 120 3.41 27.02 -1.54
N ALA A 121 4.16 28.12 -1.70
CA ALA A 121 4.34 28.78 -2.99
C ALA A 121 5.13 27.92 -3.99
N ALA A 122 6.17 27.22 -3.52
CA ALA A 122 6.93 26.29 -4.36
C ALA A 122 6.07 25.08 -4.79
N GLU A 123 5.24 24.54 -3.90
CA GLU A 123 4.28 23.47 -4.19
C GLU A 123 3.21 23.93 -5.19
N ALA A 124 2.63 25.11 -5.00
CA ALA A 124 1.64 25.68 -5.91
C ALA A 124 2.22 25.95 -7.31
N GLU A 125 3.44 26.48 -7.40
CA GLU A 125 4.14 26.69 -8.67
C GLU A 125 4.46 25.36 -9.36
N LYS A 126 4.92 24.36 -8.60
CA LYS A 126 5.17 23.00 -9.12
C LYS A 126 3.88 22.36 -9.64
N GLU A 127 2.76 22.51 -8.93
CA GLU A 127 1.46 21.99 -9.36
C GLU A 127 0.97 22.69 -10.63
N LYS A 128 1.11 24.02 -10.70
CA LYS A 128 0.79 24.78 -11.91
C LYS A 128 1.63 24.32 -13.11
N GLN A 129 2.94 24.13 -12.92
CA GLN A 129 3.82 23.59 -13.96
C GLN A 129 3.41 22.17 -14.38
N ARG A 130 3.04 21.31 -13.41
CA ARG A 130 2.53 19.96 -13.68
C ARG A 130 1.26 20.00 -14.54
N LEU A 131 0.29 20.83 -14.19
CA LEU A 131 -0.96 20.98 -14.94
C LEU A 131 -0.72 21.47 -16.36
N ASN A 132 0.15 22.47 -16.54
CA ASN A 132 0.52 22.96 -17.88
C ASN A 132 1.17 21.84 -18.72
N ASN A 133 2.09 21.08 -18.12
CA ASN A 133 2.73 19.94 -18.80
C ASN A 133 1.70 18.87 -19.19
N LEU A 134 0.69 18.61 -18.35
CA LEU A 134 -0.38 17.66 -18.66
C LEU A 134 -1.29 18.16 -19.78
N GLU A 135 -1.60 19.47 -19.84
CA GLU A 135 -2.37 20.05 -20.95
C GLU A 135 -1.62 19.97 -22.28
N ASP A 136 -0.30 20.21 -22.27
CA ASP A 136 0.51 20.02 -23.47
C ASP A 136 0.61 18.54 -23.88
N ALA A 137 0.69 17.64 -22.91
CA ALA A 137 0.73 16.20 -23.13
C ALA A 137 -0.56 15.63 -23.77
N LYS A 138 -1.72 16.26 -23.54
CA LYS A 138 -2.99 15.88 -24.21
C LYS A 138 -2.96 16.10 -25.72
N LYS A 139 -2.09 16.98 -26.22
CA LYS A 139 -1.94 17.26 -27.65
C LYS A 139 -1.18 16.15 -28.38
N ILE A 140 -0.47 15.30 -27.65
CA ILE A 140 0.28 14.17 -28.21
C ILE A 140 -0.67 12.97 -28.31
N VAL A 141 -1.20 12.74 -29.50
CA VAL A 141 -2.08 11.60 -29.79
C VAL A 141 -1.27 10.52 -30.50
N LEU A 142 -1.18 9.35 -29.87
CA LEU A 142 -0.53 8.19 -30.47
C LEU A 142 -1.44 7.57 -31.54
N THR A 143 -0.87 7.23 -32.68
CA THR A 143 -1.52 6.44 -33.73
C THR A 143 -0.66 5.22 -34.01
N GLU A 144 -1.30 4.08 -34.25
CA GLU A 144 -0.55 2.87 -34.63
C GLU A 144 -0.01 3.05 -36.05
N ASP A 145 1.29 2.80 -36.22
CA ASP A 145 1.95 2.89 -37.53
C ASP A 145 1.51 1.73 -38.43
N ALA A 146 0.73 2.06 -39.47
CA ALA A 146 0.20 1.10 -40.43
C ALA A 146 1.28 0.47 -41.34
N SER A 147 2.50 1.02 -41.37
CA SER A 147 3.62 0.45 -42.13
C SER A 147 4.30 -0.72 -41.41
N LEU A 148 4.12 -0.84 -40.10
CA LEU A 148 4.69 -1.94 -39.32
C LEU A 148 3.93 -3.25 -39.54
N PRO A 149 4.58 -4.41 -39.37
CA PRO A 149 3.90 -5.70 -39.37
C PRO A 149 2.73 -5.72 -38.39
N LYS A 150 1.66 -6.45 -38.72
CA LYS A 150 0.54 -6.62 -37.80
C LYS A 150 1.02 -7.31 -36.52
N ALA A 151 0.74 -6.69 -35.37
CA ALA A 151 1.13 -7.23 -34.08
C ALA A 151 0.40 -8.55 -33.77
N VAL A 152 1.15 -9.59 -33.41
CA VAL A 152 0.62 -10.89 -32.97
C VAL A 152 0.30 -10.83 -31.49
N ARG A 153 -0.89 -11.26 -31.07
CA ARG A 153 -1.24 -11.30 -29.64
C ARG A 153 -0.41 -12.36 -28.93
N LYS A 154 0.25 -11.97 -27.84
CA LYS A 154 1.04 -12.84 -26.95
C LYS A 154 0.75 -12.50 -25.48
N THR A 155 1.18 -13.36 -24.58
CA THR A 155 1.23 -13.18 -23.12
C THR A 155 2.68 -12.99 -22.68
N THR A 156 2.88 -12.58 -21.43
CA THR A 156 4.23 -12.51 -20.86
C THR A 156 4.90 -13.89 -20.72
N GLY A 157 4.10 -14.97 -20.67
CA GLY A 157 4.57 -16.36 -20.58
C GLY A 157 4.96 -17.00 -21.91
N ASP A 158 4.64 -16.40 -23.06
CA ASP A 158 5.04 -16.92 -24.38
C ASP A 158 6.54 -16.67 -24.60
N LYS A 159 7.39 -17.67 -24.36
CA LYS A 159 8.86 -17.55 -24.48
C LYS A 159 9.41 -17.85 -25.86
N ASP A 160 8.69 -18.66 -26.65
CA ASP A 160 9.03 -18.98 -28.05
C ASP A 160 8.60 -17.84 -29.00
N ILE A 161 9.27 -16.69 -28.88
CA ILE A 161 9.07 -15.52 -29.74
C ILE A 161 10.40 -15.15 -30.38
N LYS A 162 10.39 -14.84 -31.68
CA LYS A 162 11.59 -14.39 -32.38
C LYS A 162 12.06 -13.04 -31.82
N LEU A 163 13.25 -13.02 -31.24
CA LEU A 163 13.88 -11.81 -30.71
C LEU A 163 14.73 -11.13 -31.77
N GLY A 164 14.62 -9.80 -31.88
CA GLY A 164 15.51 -8.97 -32.67
C GLY A 164 16.84 -8.71 -31.96
N GLU A 165 17.90 -8.50 -32.73
CA GLU A 165 19.26 -8.24 -32.26
C GLU A 165 20.03 -7.44 -33.33
N GLY A 166 20.65 -6.33 -32.93
CA GLY A 166 21.27 -5.41 -33.89
C GLY A 166 20.26 -4.96 -34.96
N ASP A 167 20.60 -5.21 -36.23
CA ASP A 167 19.76 -4.91 -37.40
C ASP A 167 18.72 -6.01 -37.71
N VAL A 168 18.81 -7.17 -37.04
CA VAL A 168 17.85 -8.26 -37.23
C VAL A 168 16.54 -7.91 -36.52
N LYS A 169 15.46 -7.87 -37.31
CA LYS A 169 14.10 -7.62 -36.83
C LYS A 169 13.54 -8.82 -36.06
N GLY A 170 13.03 -8.53 -34.86
CA GLY A 170 12.21 -9.42 -34.04
C GLY A 170 10.75 -9.47 -34.49
N GLU A 171 9.95 -10.26 -33.78
CA GLU A 171 8.51 -10.32 -33.99
C GLU A 171 7.82 -9.11 -33.33
N ARG A 172 6.90 -8.48 -34.06
CA ARG A 172 6.04 -7.43 -33.51
C ARG A 172 4.83 -8.06 -32.81
N VAL A 173 4.67 -7.78 -31.52
CA VAL A 173 3.65 -8.42 -30.68
C VAL A 173 2.76 -7.38 -30.01
N LYS A 174 1.57 -7.83 -29.60
CA LYS A 174 0.63 -7.11 -28.74
C LYS A 174 0.48 -7.87 -27.44
N ILE A 175 0.82 -7.24 -26.32
CA ILE A 175 0.70 -7.83 -24.99
C ILE A 175 -0.17 -6.92 -24.12
N CYS A 176 -1.18 -7.51 -23.49
CA CYS A 176 -2.07 -6.84 -22.55
C CYS A 176 -1.69 -7.23 -21.13
N GLY A 177 -1.59 -6.27 -20.23
CA GLY A 177 -1.28 -6.54 -18.83
C GLY A 177 -1.52 -5.33 -17.95
N ARG A 178 -0.92 -5.36 -16.77
CA ARG A 178 -0.90 -4.25 -15.81
C ARG A 178 0.53 -3.79 -15.59
N ILE A 179 0.69 -2.49 -15.36
CA ILE A 179 1.97 -1.92 -14.92
C ILE A 179 2.25 -2.47 -13.52
N HIS A 180 3.21 -3.39 -13.40
CA HIS A 180 3.66 -3.93 -12.12
C HIS A 180 4.68 -3.02 -11.46
N ARG A 181 5.67 -2.57 -12.24
CA ARG A 181 6.69 -1.61 -11.82
C ARG A 181 6.86 -0.56 -12.92
N LEU A 182 7.16 0.66 -12.49
CA LEU A 182 7.33 1.81 -13.37
C LEU A 182 8.62 2.52 -12.98
N ARG A 183 9.50 2.73 -13.95
CA ARG A 183 10.73 3.53 -13.78
C ARG A 183 10.82 4.54 -14.91
N GLN A 184 10.51 5.79 -14.59
CA GLN A 184 10.63 6.91 -15.52
C GLN A 184 12.03 7.50 -15.47
N GLN A 185 12.66 7.65 -16.63
CA GLN A 185 13.91 8.36 -16.84
C GLN A 185 13.69 9.51 -17.85
N LYS A 186 14.69 10.38 -18.01
CA LYS A 186 14.56 11.59 -18.83
C LYS A 186 14.19 11.29 -20.30
N GLN A 187 14.67 10.18 -20.86
CA GLN A 187 14.48 9.83 -22.28
C GLN A 187 13.71 8.52 -22.51
N ALA A 188 13.46 7.76 -21.45
CA ALA A 188 12.84 6.44 -21.54
C ALA A 188 11.97 6.16 -20.31
N THR A 189 10.88 5.44 -20.51
CA THR A 189 10.05 4.88 -19.44
C THR A 189 10.11 3.37 -19.52
N PHE A 190 10.54 2.74 -18.43
CA PHE A 190 10.59 1.30 -18.29
C PHE A 190 9.36 0.84 -17.51
N ILE A 191 8.60 -0.07 -18.12
CA ILE A 191 7.45 -0.72 -17.51
C ILE A 191 7.81 -2.18 -17.31
N THR A 192 7.67 -2.71 -16.11
CA THR A 192 7.53 -4.16 -15.92
C THR A 192 6.04 -4.47 -16.03
N LEU A 193 5.65 -5.17 -17.10
CA LEU A 193 4.28 -5.60 -17.34
C LEU A 193 4.04 -6.96 -16.68
N ILE A 194 2.87 -7.15 -16.08
CA ILE A 194 2.39 -8.44 -15.54
C ILE A 194 1.00 -8.75 -16.09
N ASP A 195 0.76 -9.99 -16.50
CA ASP A 195 -0.55 -10.49 -16.93
C ASP A 195 -1.00 -11.77 -16.21
N GLY A 196 -0.18 -12.28 -15.29
CA GLY A 196 -0.39 -13.53 -14.54
C GLY A 196 0.55 -14.66 -14.97
N TYR A 197 1.08 -14.62 -16.19
CA TYR A 197 1.95 -15.66 -16.77
C TYR A 197 3.45 -15.36 -16.64
N GLY A 198 3.81 -14.23 -16.03
CA GLY A 198 5.19 -13.81 -15.88
C GLY A 198 5.34 -12.30 -15.87
N HIS A 199 6.58 -11.86 -16.01
CA HIS A 199 6.96 -10.46 -16.10
C HIS A 199 7.62 -10.20 -17.44
N LEU A 200 7.36 -9.02 -18.01
CA LEU A 200 8.04 -8.57 -19.22
C LEU A 200 8.49 -7.13 -19.06
N GLN A 201 9.77 -6.85 -19.34
CA GLN A 201 10.24 -5.48 -19.47
C GLN A 201 9.74 -4.88 -20.78
N CYS A 202 9.14 -3.70 -20.71
CA CYS A 202 8.71 -2.92 -21.86
C CYS A 202 9.34 -1.54 -21.79
N VAL A 203 9.93 -1.10 -22.91
CA VAL A 203 10.68 0.16 -22.99
C VAL A 203 9.94 1.12 -23.91
N LEU A 204 9.56 2.27 -23.37
CA LEU A 204 8.95 3.36 -24.11
C LEU A 204 9.99 4.47 -24.28
N THR A 205 10.07 5.05 -25.47
CA THR A 205 10.98 6.16 -25.79
C THR A 205 10.28 7.21 -26.64
N GLY A 206 10.89 8.39 -26.81
CA GLY A 206 10.36 9.43 -27.69
C GLY A 206 9.02 9.98 -27.22
N ASP A 207 8.04 10.08 -28.11
CA ASP A 207 6.73 10.66 -27.78
C ASP A 207 5.85 9.74 -26.92
N LEU A 208 6.15 8.44 -26.89
CA LEU A 208 5.49 7.47 -26.01
C LEU A 208 5.68 7.79 -24.52
N THR A 209 6.70 8.56 -24.16
CA THR A 209 6.94 8.96 -22.76
C THR A 209 6.34 10.32 -22.40
N LYS A 210 5.71 11.01 -23.36
CA LYS A 210 5.30 12.41 -23.22
C LYS A 210 3.79 12.63 -23.25
N THR A 211 3.01 11.62 -23.61
CA THR A 211 1.54 11.73 -23.65
C THR A 211 0.97 11.93 -22.24
N TYR A 212 -0.29 12.39 -22.17
CA TYR A 212 -1.00 12.52 -20.89
C TYR A 212 -0.97 11.21 -20.10
N ASP A 213 -1.28 10.09 -20.76
CA ASP A 213 -1.27 8.77 -20.14
C ASP A 213 0.10 8.43 -19.53
N ALA A 214 1.19 8.64 -20.28
CA ALA A 214 2.54 8.32 -19.83
C ALA A 214 2.98 9.13 -18.61
N LEU A 215 2.54 10.39 -18.52
CA LEU A 215 2.79 11.26 -17.37
C LEU A 215 1.93 10.90 -16.15
N THR A 216 0.83 10.18 -16.36
CA THR A 216 -0.09 9.74 -15.29
C THR A 216 -0.05 8.24 -15.01
N PHE A 217 0.90 7.49 -15.56
CA PHE A 217 1.02 6.06 -15.29
C PHE A 217 1.17 5.78 -13.80
N ALA A 218 0.45 4.76 -13.34
CA ALA A 218 0.48 4.27 -11.97
C ALA A 218 0.56 2.74 -11.98
N GLN A 219 1.09 2.16 -10.90
CA GLN A 219 1.06 0.71 -10.72
C GLN A 219 -0.39 0.21 -10.70
N GLY A 220 -0.64 -0.88 -11.43
CA GLY A 220 -1.98 -1.45 -11.64
C GLY A 220 -2.71 -0.93 -12.87
N THR A 221 -2.22 0.13 -13.55
CA THR A 221 -2.83 0.61 -14.80
C THR A 221 -2.85 -0.53 -15.82
N SER A 222 -4.03 -0.81 -16.34
CA SER A 222 -4.25 -1.84 -17.38
C SER A 222 -3.96 -1.24 -18.75
N ILE A 223 -3.07 -1.88 -19.51
CA ILE A 223 -2.51 -1.33 -20.75
C ILE A 223 -2.30 -2.43 -21.79
N ALA A 224 -2.51 -2.10 -23.06
CA ALA A 224 -2.07 -2.89 -24.20
C ALA A 224 -0.83 -2.24 -24.82
N LEU A 225 0.28 -2.97 -24.86
CA LEU A 225 1.55 -2.55 -25.46
C LEU A 225 1.76 -3.28 -26.77
N PHE A 226 2.23 -2.55 -27.77
CA PHE A 226 2.58 -3.03 -29.10
C PHE A 226 4.04 -2.69 -29.34
N GLY A 227 4.81 -3.64 -29.86
CA GLY A 227 6.24 -3.44 -30.00
C GLY A 227 6.98 -4.61 -30.59
N GLU A 228 8.26 -4.41 -30.86
CA GLU A 228 9.18 -5.45 -31.31
C GLU A 228 9.81 -6.16 -30.11
N MET A 229 9.75 -7.49 -30.08
CA MET A 229 10.47 -8.28 -29.09
C MET A 229 11.95 -8.32 -29.42
N ARG A 230 12.80 -7.99 -28.44
CA ARG A 230 14.25 -7.81 -28.62
C ARG A 230 15.02 -8.54 -27.53
N LYS A 231 16.25 -8.96 -27.88
CA LYS A 231 17.25 -9.34 -26.88
C LYS A 231 17.65 -8.12 -26.07
N LEU A 232 18.07 -8.35 -24.83
CA LEU A 232 18.60 -7.29 -23.99
C LEU A 232 19.93 -6.76 -24.56
N PRO A 233 20.23 -5.46 -24.38
CA PRO A 233 21.57 -4.93 -24.59
C PRO A 233 22.60 -5.61 -23.69
N ASP A 234 23.85 -5.64 -24.13
CA ASP A 234 24.95 -6.23 -23.37
C ASP A 234 25.05 -5.64 -21.95
N GLY A 235 25.14 -6.52 -20.94
CA GLY A 235 25.21 -6.14 -19.53
C GLY A 235 23.87 -5.72 -18.89
N ALA A 236 22.78 -5.67 -19.65
CA ALA A 236 21.45 -5.42 -19.09
C ALA A 236 20.79 -6.72 -18.59
N THR A 237 19.97 -6.60 -17.55
CA THR A 237 19.19 -7.71 -16.98
C THR A 237 17.71 -7.35 -16.92
N ALA A 238 16.87 -8.24 -17.42
CA ALA A 238 15.41 -8.17 -17.32
C ALA A 238 14.83 -9.58 -17.22
N PRO A 239 13.56 -9.73 -16.79
CA PRO A 239 12.88 -11.02 -16.78
C PRO A 239 12.99 -11.76 -18.11
N ASP A 240 13.30 -13.06 -18.05
CA ASP A 240 13.48 -13.95 -19.21
C ASP A 240 14.53 -13.48 -20.25
N GLY A 241 15.43 -12.54 -19.90
CA GLY A 241 16.51 -12.11 -20.79
C GLY A 241 16.05 -11.35 -22.04
N ARG A 242 14.85 -10.76 -22.01
CA ARG A 242 14.22 -10.11 -23.17
C ARG A 242 13.47 -8.84 -22.79
N GLU A 243 13.21 -7.99 -23.79
CA GLU A 243 12.38 -6.81 -23.64
C GLU A 243 11.48 -6.57 -24.85
N LEU A 244 10.39 -5.84 -24.61
CA LEU A 244 9.51 -5.30 -25.65
C LEU A 244 9.88 -3.84 -25.90
N GLN A 245 10.40 -3.52 -27.08
CA GLN A 245 10.57 -2.14 -27.51
C GLN A 245 9.25 -1.63 -28.06
N VAL A 246 8.59 -0.77 -27.28
CA VAL A 246 7.22 -0.34 -27.55
C VAL A 246 7.21 0.69 -28.67
N ASP A 247 6.36 0.47 -29.66
CA ASP A 247 6.08 1.42 -30.75
C ASP A 247 4.73 2.11 -30.59
N TYR A 248 3.78 1.47 -29.91
CA TYR A 248 2.44 2.00 -29.67
C TYR A 248 1.84 1.38 -28.40
N TYR A 249 0.94 2.11 -27.74
CA TYR A 249 0.16 1.55 -26.65
C TYR A 249 -1.23 2.15 -26.56
N LYS A 250 -2.08 1.45 -25.82
CA LYS A 250 -3.42 1.91 -25.45
C LYS A 250 -3.66 1.64 -23.97
N VAL A 251 -3.93 2.69 -23.20
CA VAL A 251 -4.46 2.54 -21.83
C VAL A 251 -5.88 1.99 -21.91
N ILE A 252 -6.12 0.91 -21.17
CA ILE A 252 -7.43 0.26 -21.05
C ILE A 252 -8.16 0.77 -19.81
N GLY A 253 -7.43 0.91 -18.69
CA GLY A 253 -7.96 1.44 -17.44
C GLY A 253 -6.85 1.98 -16.56
N ALA A 254 -6.91 3.27 -16.23
CA ALA A 254 -5.95 3.92 -15.34
C ALA A 254 -6.13 3.42 -13.89
N ALA A 255 -5.01 3.23 -13.19
CA ALA A 255 -5.01 3.00 -11.75
C ALA A 255 -4.86 4.32 -10.99
N PRO A 256 -5.34 4.40 -9.73
CA PRO A 256 -5.12 5.55 -8.88
C PRO A 256 -3.63 5.84 -8.65
N SER A 257 -3.29 7.12 -8.51
CA SER A 257 -1.94 7.63 -8.21
C SER A 257 -1.95 8.48 -6.93
N GLY A 258 -0.79 8.95 -6.47
CA GLY A 258 -0.70 9.79 -5.27
C GLY A 258 -1.13 9.01 -4.01
N ASP A 259 -1.91 9.63 -3.13
CA ASP A 259 -2.33 9.03 -1.85
C ASP A 259 -3.16 7.75 -2.00
N ASP A 260 -3.81 7.57 -3.16
CA ASP A 260 -4.59 6.38 -3.48
C ASP A 260 -3.81 5.31 -4.26
N ALA A 261 -2.53 5.55 -4.55
CA ALA A 261 -1.68 4.56 -5.18
C ALA A 261 -1.60 3.27 -4.35
N ILE A 262 -1.53 2.12 -5.02
CA ILE A 262 -1.41 0.81 -4.36
C ILE A 262 -0.25 0.76 -3.35
N THR A 263 0.88 1.40 -3.67
CA THR A 263 2.08 1.49 -2.82
C THR A 263 1.85 2.24 -1.50
N ASN A 264 0.82 3.10 -1.43
CA ASN A 264 0.44 3.83 -0.22
C ASN A 264 -0.61 3.08 0.60
N LYS A 265 -1.30 2.10 0.01
CA LYS A 265 -2.30 1.26 0.69
C LYS A 265 -1.69 -0.02 1.24
N VAL A 266 -0.79 -0.65 0.49
CA VAL A 266 -0.11 -1.91 0.83
C VAL A 266 1.39 -1.82 0.53
N SER A 267 2.21 -2.51 1.33
CA SER A 267 3.67 -2.58 1.16
C SER A 267 4.18 -3.98 1.46
N SER A 268 5.18 -4.43 0.70
CA SER A 268 5.88 -5.69 0.93
C SER A 268 6.75 -5.67 2.19
N GLU A 269 7.07 -4.49 2.71
CA GLU A 269 7.88 -4.33 3.94
C GLU A 269 7.03 -4.49 5.21
N LYS A 270 5.70 -4.35 5.10
CA LYS A 270 4.78 -4.53 6.22
C LYS A 270 4.46 -6.00 6.41
N ASN A 271 4.10 -6.35 7.64
CA ASN A 271 3.61 -7.69 7.93
C ASN A 271 2.25 -7.90 7.22
N MET A 272 2.22 -8.90 6.33
CA MET A 272 1.03 -9.25 5.54
C MET A 272 -0.19 -9.68 6.38
N TRP A 273 0.02 -9.97 7.67
CA TRP A 273 -1.01 -10.36 8.63
C TRP A 273 -1.57 -9.20 9.46
N ASP A 274 -1.05 -7.97 9.27
CA ASP A 274 -1.61 -6.77 9.89
C ASP A 274 -3.04 -6.53 9.37
N ALA A 275 -3.93 -6.00 10.22
CA ALA A 275 -5.34 -5.79 9.88
C ALA A 275 -5.53 -5.00 8.57
N GLN A 276 -4.77 -3.92 8.37
CA GLN A 276 -4.82 -3.13 7.13
C GLN A 276 -4.44 -3.95 5.88
N MET A 277 -3.47 -4.87 5.99
CA MET A 277 -3.07 -5.73 4.88
C MET A 277 -4.11 -6.82 4.59
N LEU A 278 -4.80 -7.31 5.62
CA LEU A 278 -5.92 -8.25 5.50
C LEU A 278 -7.15 -7.59 4.87
N ASP A 279 -7.53 -6.38 5.30
CA ASP A 279 -8.63 -5.61 4.69
C ASP A 279 -8.34 -5.28 3.22
N ASN A 280 -7.07 -5.04 2.89
CA ASN A 280 -6.62 -4.79 1.52
C ASN A 280 -6.01 -6.04 0.84
N ARG A 281 -6.40 -7.25 1.26
CA ARG A 281 -5.79 -8.49 0.76
C ARG A 281 -5.85 -8.63 -0.75
N HIS A 282 -6.92 -8.11 -1.37
CA HIS A 282 -7.10 -8.06 -2.83
C HIS A 282 -6.03 -7.22 -3.57
N LEU A 283 -5.37 -6.27 -2.89
CA LEU A 283 -4.21 -5.53 -3.40
C LEU A 283 -2.91 -6.26 -3.05
N VAL A 284 -2.79 -6.81 -1.84
CA VAL A 284 -1.61 -7.58 -1.42
C VAL A 284 -1.35 -8.76 -2.37
N LEU A 285 -2.41 -9.46 -2.78
CA LEU A 285 -2.35 -10.58 -3.73
C LEU A 285 -1.83 -10.21 -5.13
N ARG A 286 -1.68 -8.91 -5.44
CA ARG A 286 -1.08 -8.44 -6.70
C ARG A 286 0.45 -8.37 -6.63
N GLY A 287 1.04 -8.49 -5.44
CA GLY A 287 2.49 -8.55 -5.27
C GLY A 287 3.06 -9.93 -5.62
N ASP A 288 4.37 -9.97 -5.91
CA ASP A 288 5.07 -11.17 -6.38
C ASP A 288 4.99 -12.32 -5.39
N ASN A 289 5.35 -12.08 -4.13
CA ASN A 289 5.37 -13.14 -3.11
C ASN A 289 3.97 -13.70 -2.83
N ALA A 290 2.98 -12.81 -2.63
CA ALA A 290 1.63 -13.24 -2.26
C ALA A 290 0.92 -13.98 -3.41
N SER A 291 1.14 -13.57 -4.66
CA SER A 291 0.61 -14.28 -5.83
C SER A 291 1.33 -15.61 -6.04
N SER A 292 2.65 -15.67 -5.85
CA SER A 292 3.44 -16.91 -5.94
C SER A 292 2.97 -17.97 -4.94
N VAL A 293 2.66 -17.57 -3.70
CA VAL A 293 2.05 -18.49 -2.71
C VAL A 293 0.73 -19.08 -3.22
N MET A 294 -0.10 -18.30 -3.92
CA MET A 294 -1.36 -18.82 -4.48
C MET A 294 -1.13 -19.76 -5.67
N LYS A 295 -0.12 -19.50 -6.50
CA LYS A 295 0.29 -20.42 -7.58
C LYS A 295 0.80 -21.74 -7.03
N VAL A 296 1.69 -21.69 -6.02
CA VAL A 296 2.17 -22.88 -5.31
C VAL A 296 1.02 -23.64 -4.65
N ARG A 297 0.09 -22.94 -3.98
CA ARG A 297 -1.12 -23.56 -3.42
C ARG A 297 -1.95 -24.29 -4.47
N SER A 298 -2.17 -23.68 -5.63
CA SER A 298 -2.88 -24.32 -6.75
C SER A 298 -2.17 -25.58 -7.23
N ALA A 299 -0.84 -25.54 -7.33
CA ALA A 299 -0.04 -26.69 -7.75
C ALA A 299 -0.07 -27.82 -6.71
N VAL A 300 -0.02 -27.49 -5.41
CA VAL A 300 -0.14 -28.47 -4.32
C VAL A 300 -1.50 -29.18 -4.36
N GLU A 301 -2.59 -28.44 -4.49
CA GLU A 301 -3.94 -29.03 -4.57
C GLU A 301 -4.09 -29.95 -5.80
N TRP A 302 -3.55 -29.51 -6.94
CA TRP A 302 -3.50 -30.35 -8.14
C TRP A 302 -2.64 -31.60 -7.95
N ALA A 303 -1.50 -31.49 -7.27
CA ALA A 303 -0.60 -32.62 -7.02
C ALA A 303 -1.27 -33.68 -6.13
N PHE A 304 -2.05 -33.29 -5.11
CA PHE A 304 -2.89 -34.22 -4.34
C PHE A 304 -3.89 -34.93 -5.25
N ALA A 305 -4.65 -34.17 -6.05
CA ALA A 305 -5.64 -34.76 -6.95
C ALA A 305 -5.01 -35.70 -7.99
N LYS A 306 -3.81 -35.37 -8.50
CA LYS A 306 -3.04 -36.22 -9.40
C LYS A 306 -2.58 -37.50 -8.70
N ALA A 307 -2.00 -37.40 -7.51
CA ALA A 307 -1.51 -38.56 -6.75
C ALA A 307 -2.66 -39.55 -6.46
N TYR A 308 -3.80 -39.07 -5.97
CA TYR A 308 -4.98 -39.91 -5.76
C TYR A 308 -5.49 -40.55 -7.05
N LYS A 309 -5.49 -39.81 -8.17
CA LYS A 309 -5.86 -40.36 -9.48
C LYS A 309 -4.91 -41.47 -9.93
N ASP A 310 -3.60 -41.30 -9.75
CA ASP A 310 -2.58 -42.28 -10.12
C ASP A 310 -2.69 -43.55 -9.24
N LEU A 311 -3.08 -43.39 -7.96
CA LEU A 311 -3.42 -44.46 -7.03
C LEU A 311 -4.82 -45.06 -7.25
N LYS A 312 -5.58 -44.57 -8.24
CA LYS A 312 -6.94 -45.01 -8.60
C LYS A 312 -8.01 -44.79 -7.51
N PHE A 313 -7.83 -43.80 -6.66
CA PHE A 313 -8.88 -43.37 -5.72
C PHE A 313 -10.00 -42.66 -6.49
N THR A 314 -11.25 -42.87 -6.06
CA THR A 314 -12.40 -42.19 -6.63
C THR A 314 -12.66 -40.87 -5.89
N LYS A 315 -12.73 -39.75 -6.63
CA LYS A 315 -13.12 -38.46 -6.03
C LYS A 315 -14.62 -38.47 -5.70
N VAL A 316 -14.96 -38.06 -4.49
CA VAL A 316 -16.35 -37.81 -4.05
C VAL A 316 -16.54 -36.35 -3.62
N SER A 317 -17.79 -35.89 -3.59
CA SER A 317 -18.16 -34.54 -3.13
C SER A 317 -19.25 -34.61 -2.06
N PRO A 318 -18.86 -34.81 -0.78
CA PRO A 318 -19.78 -34.88 0.35
C PRO A 318 -20.50 -33.55 0.65
N PRO A 319 -21.66 -33.58 1.32
CA PRO A 319 -22.38 -32.35 1.67
C PRO A 319 -21.67 -31.55 2.78
N ALA A 320 -21.67 -30.23 2.64
CA ALA A 320 -21.12 -29.32 3.65
C ALA A 320 -22.12 -28.93 4.75
N LEU A 321 -23.42 -29.13 4.50
CA LEU A 321 -24.50 -28.93 5.46
C LEU A 321 -24.88 -30.26 6.07
N VAL A 322 -24.74 -30.38 7.39
CA VAL A 322 -24.90 -31.64 8.12
C VAL A 322 -25.80 -31.45 9.33
N GLN A 323 -26.43 -32.53 9.79
CA GLN A 323 -27.18 -32.57 11.06
C GLN A 323 -26.41 -33.35 12.14
N THR A 324 -25.20 -33.81 11.81
CA THR A 324 -24.35 -34.65 12.66
C THR A 324 -23.06 -33.92 13.02
N GLN A 325 -22.41 -34.41 14.07
CA GLN A 325 -21.12 -33.94 14.55
C GLN A 325 -20.05 -35.00 14.29
N VAL A 326 -18.82 -34.57 13.97
CA VAL A 326 -17.70 -35.50 13.72
C VAL A 326 -16.61 -35.33 14.78
N GLU A 327 -16.12 -34.11 15.00
CA GLU A 327 -14.86 -33.83 15.74
C GLU A 327 -15.11 -33.28 17.17
N GLY A 328 -16.27 -33.59 17.76
CA GLY A 328 -16.62 -33.24 19.14
C GLY A 328 -17.32 -31.89 19.36
N GLY A 329 -18.04 -31.83 20.50
CA GLY A 329 -19.17 -30.97 20.89
C GLY A 329 -19.10 -29.46 20.69
N SER A 330 -17.92 -28.85 20.71
CA SER A 330 -17.78 -27.42 21.03
C SER A 330 -17.46 -26.50 19.86
N THR A 331 -17.28 -27.04 18.64
CA THR A 331 -16.70 -26.28 17.51
C THR A 331 -17.54 -26.33 16.22
N LEU A 332 -18.87 -26.44 16.31
CA LEU A 332 -19.76 -26.38 15.15
C LEU A 332 -20.31 -24.96 14.91
N PHE A 333 -20.37 -24.55 13.65
CA PHE A 333 -21.16 -23.40 13.23
C PHE A 333 -22.61 -23.85 12.98
N GLU A 334 -23.53 -23.45 13.86
CA GLU A 334 -24.97 -23.67 13.69
C GLU A 334 -25.57 -22.65 12.71
N LEU A 335 -26.44 -23.13 11.81
CA LEU A 335 -27.21 -22.29 10.90
C LEU A 335 -28.67 -22.77 10.82
N PRO A 336 -29.64 -21.86 10.63
CA PRO A 336 -31.02 -22.25 10.33
C PRO A 336 -31.09 -22.88 8.93
N TYR A 337 -31.72 -24.04 8.83
CA TYR A 337 -31.97 -24.76 7.59
C TYR A 337 -33.47 -25.04 7.46
N TYR A 338 -34.18 -24.07 6.89
CA TYR A 338 -35.64 -24.02 6.90
C TYR A 338 -36.19 -24.06 8.33
N ASP A 339 -37.06 -25.02 8.63
CA ASP A 339 -37.65 -25.24 9.95
C ASP A 339 -36.76 -26.11 10.86
N GLU A 340 -35.57 -26.50 10.39
CA GLU A 340 -34.62 -27.35 11.11
C GLU A 340 -33.30 -26.63 11.39
N LYS A 341 -32.47 -27.23 12.25
CA LYS A 341 -31.10 -26.80 12.48
C LYS A 341 -30.16 -27.62 11.61
N ALA A 342 -29.16 -26.96 11.03
CA ALA A 342 -28.03 -27.60 10.40
C ALA A 342 -26.72 -27.01 10.92
N TYR A 343 -25.63 -27.67 10.57
CA TYR A 343 -24.28 -27.28 10.91
C TYR A 343 -23.41 -27.27 9.67
N LEU A 344 -22.37 -26.43 9.67
CA LEU A 344 -21.28 -26.55 8.71
C LEU A 344 -20.37 -27.71 9.10
N THR A 345 -19.99 -28.55 8.14
CA THR A 345 -19.20 -29.75 8.39
C THR A 345 -17.81 -29.46 8.97
N GLN A 346 -17.38 -30.28 9.94
CA GLN A 346 -16.01 -30.26 10.47
C GLN A 346 -15.06 -31.14 9.66
N SER A 347 -15.60 -32.19 9.04
CA SER A 347 -14.89 -33.25 8.32
C SER A 347 -15.89 -34.05 7.50
N SER A 348 -15.47 -34.53 6.34
CA SER A 348 -16.28 -35.37 5.46
C SER A 348 -16.12 -36.86 5.72
N GLN A 349 -15.29 -37.25 6.71
CA GLN A 349 -14.90 -38.62 7.00
C GLN A 349 -16.09 -39.59 7.02
N LEU A 350 -17.14 -39.28 7.80
CA LEU A 350 -18.32 -40.15 7.91
C LEU A 350 -19.02 -40.41 6.57
N TYR A 351 -18.97 -39.47 5.63
CA TYR A 351 -19.51 -39.68 4.28
C TYR A 351 -18.57 -40.53 3.42
N LEU A 352 -17.24 -40.34 3.54
CA LEU A 352 -16.26 -41.16 2.84
C LEU A 352 -16.39 -42.64 3.24
N GLU A 353 -16.55 -42.93 4.54
CA GLU A 353 -16.79 -44.28 5.07
C GLU A 353 -18.03 -44.96 4.47
N THR A 354 -19.06 -44.19 4.07
CA THR A 354 -20.22 -44.77 3.38
C THR A 354 -19.96 -45.08 1.91
N ALA A 355 -19.05 -44.33 1.28
CA ALA A 355 -18.76 -44.43 -0.14
C ALA A 355 -17.81 -45.59 -0.46
N ILE A 356 -16.87 -45.89 0.44
CA ILE A 356 -15.83 -46.92 0.22
C ILE A 356 -16.41 -48.28 -0.19
N GLN A 357 -17.56 -48.65 0.39
CA GLN A 357 -18.25 -49.92 0.14
C GLN A 357 -18.66 -50.14 -1.33
N SER A 358 -18.76 -49.06 -2.11
CA SER A 358 -19.18 -49.10 -3.51
C SER A 358 -18.13 -48.60 -4.50
N LEU A 359 -17.23 -47.72 -4.05
CA LEU A 359 -16.27 -47.02 -4.91
C LEU A 359 -14.81 -47.45 -4.69
N GLY A 360 -14.56 -48.32 -3.71
CA GLY A 360 -13.20 -48.63 -3.24
C GLY A 360 -12.59 -47.44 -2.51
N ASN A 361 -11.28 -47.24 -2.62
CA ASN A 361 -10.61 -46.09 -2.00
C ASN A 361 -11.17 -44.77 -2.55
N VAL A 362 -11.51 -43.82 -1.66
CA VAL A 362 -12.10 -42.54 -2.02
C VAL A 362 -11.34 -41.37 -1.42
N TYR A 363 -11.47 -40.20 -2.04
CA TYR A 363 -10.93 -38.96 -1.49
C TYR A 363 -11.85 -37.76 -1.81
N CYS A 364 -11.72 -36.70 -1.03
CA CYS A 364 -12.30 -35.40 -1.34
C CYS A 364 -11.34 -34.26 -1.00
N ILE A 365 -11.53 -33.11 -1.66
CA ILE A 365 -10.86 -31.85 -1.32
C ILE A 365 -11.97 -30.81 -1.22
N GLU A 366 -12.48 -30.62 0.00
CA GLU A 366 -13.67 -29.82 0.28
C GLU A 366 -13.41 -28.84 1.42
N LYS A 367 -14.38 -27.99 1.74
CA LYS A 367 -14.26 -27.06 2.87
C LYS A 367 -14.66 -27.74 4.17
N SER A 368 -13.89 -27.46 5.21
CA SER A 368 -14.24 -27.79 6.59
C SER A 368 -14.22 -26.55 7.46
N PHE A 369 -15.05 -26.59 8.51
CA PHE A 369 -15.34 -25.44 9.35
C PHE A 369 -15.17 -25.79 10.82
N ARG A 370 -14.46 -24.95 11.58
CA ARG A 370 -14.25 -25.13 13.02
C ARG A 370 -14.54 -23.83 13.75
N ALA A 371 -15.58 -23.84 14.59
CA ALA A 371 -16.00 -22.70 15.40
C ALA A 371 -15.13 -22.52 16.67
N GLU A 372 -13.82 -22.74 16.55
CA GLU A 372 -12.87 -22.56 17.64
C GLU A 372 -12.64 -21.07 17.91
N LYS A 373 -12.83 -20.65 19.17
CA LYS A 373 -12.51 -19.28 19.62
C LYS A 373 -11.02 -19.13 19.93
N SER A 374 -10.16 -19.53 18.99
CA SER A 374 -8.71 -19.53 19.16
C SER A 374 -8.04 -18.87 17.96
N LEU A 375 -7.48 -17.66 18.17
CA LEU A 375 -6.69 -16.98 17.15
C LEU A 375 -5.22 -17.40 17.30
N THR A 376 -4.79 -18.32 16.44
CA THR A 376 -3.40 -18.78 16.41
C THR A 376 -2.84 -18.73 15.00
N ARG A 377 -1.53 -19.00 14.85
CA ARG A 377 -0.86 -19.05 13.54
C ARG A 377 -1.20 -20.30 12.70
N ARG A 378 -1.99 -21.25 13.23
CA ARG A 378 -2.26 -22.55 12.58
C ARG A 378 -3.75 -22.88 12.45
N HIS A 379 -4.63 -22.15 13.11
CA HIS A 379 -6.07 -22.44 13.12
C HIS A 379 -6.83 -21.43 12.26
N LEU A 380 -7.69 -21.95 11.38
CA LEU A 380 -8.63 -21.17 10.57
C LEU A 380 -10.04 -21.66 10.86
N ALA A 381 -11.02 -20.76 10.84
CA ALA A 381 -12.42 -21.11 10.99
C ALA A 381 -12.99 -21.82 9.74
N GLU A 382 -12.38 -21.58 8.58
CA GLU A 382 -12.67 -22.24 7.30
C GLU A 382 -11.34 -22.58 6.63
N TYR A 383 -11.19 -23.84 6.19
CA TYR A 383 -10.00 -24.29 5.47
C TYR A 383 -10.37 -25.32 4.39
N ALA A 384 -9.48 -25.49 3.42
CA ALA A 384 -9.58 -26.59 2.46
C ALA A 384 -9.00 -27.85 3.13
N HIS A 385 -9.80 -28.90 3.18
CA HIS A 385 -9.50 -30.14 3.85
C HIS A 385 -9.35 -31.24 2.79
N VAL A 386 -8.16 -31.82 2.72
CA VAL A 386 -7.88 -32.99 1.88
C VAL A 386 -8.11 -34.21 2.76
N GLU A 387 -9.10 -35.02 2.42
CA GLU A 387 -9.52 -36.20 3.18
C GLU A 387 -9.56 -37.41 2.25
N ALA A 388 -9.16 -38.58 2.74
CA ALA A 388 -9.21 -39.83 2.00
C ALA A 388 -9.53 -40.99 2.95
N GLU A 389 -10.20 -41.99 2.40
CA GLU A 389 -10.61 -43.20 3.11
C GLU A 389 -10.23 -44.41 2.26
N MET A 390 -9.63 -45.43 2.89
CA MET A 390 -9.10 -46.61 2.22
C MET A 390 -9.81 -47.87 2.72
N ASP A 391 -10.16 -48.75 1.80
CA ASP A 391 -10.82 -50.02 2.08
C ASP A 391 -9.80 -51.15 2.26
N PHE A 392 -10.10 -52.12 3.13
CA PHE A 392 -9.27 -53.31 3.39
C PHE A 392 -7.79 -53.04 3.76
N ILE A 393 -7.53 -52.08 4.64
CA ILE A 393 -6.17 -51.76 5.13
C ILE A 393 -5.95 -52.20 6.59
N ASP A 394 -4.69 -52.27 7.01
CA ASP A 394 -4.29 -52.18 8.41
C ASP A 394 -3.67 -50.81 8.77
N PHE A 395 -3.06 -50.70 9.97
CA PHE A 395 -2.49 -49.45 10.43
C PHE A 395 -1.17 -49.11 9.72
N ASP A 396 -0.36 -50.10 9.37
CA ASP A 396 0.91 -49.86 8.69
C ASP A 396 0.66 -49.39 7.25
N ASP A 397 -0.36 -49.96 6.58
CA ASP A 397 -0.86 -49.47 5.29
C ASP A 397 -1.26 -47.97 5.33
N LEU A 398 -1.90 -47.52 6.42
CA LEU A 398 -2.26 -46.12 6.62
C LEU A 398 -1.01 -45.23 6.74
N LEU A 399 -0.01 -45.65 7.52
CA LEU A 399 1.23 -44.90 7.70
C LEU A 399 2.01 -44.79 6.39
N ASP A 400 2.11 -45.89 5.64
CA ASP A 400 2.75 -45.94 4.32
C ASP A 400 2.03 -45.02 3.33
N HIS A 401 0.70 -45.01 3.34
CA HIS A 401 -0.09 -44.11 2.50
C HIS A 401 0.18 -42.64 2.82
N LEU A 402 0.23 -42.26 4.10
CA LEU A 402 0.51 -40.89 4.51
C LEU A 402 1.89 -40.43 4.03
N GLU A 403 2.92 -41.27 4.18
CA GLU A 403 4.26 -40.99 3.70
C GLU A 403 4.32 -40.88 2.17
N GLN A 404 3.71 -41.86 1.47
CA GLN A 404 3.65 -41.88 0.01
C GLN A 404 2.98 -40.62 -0.55
N MET A 405 1.86 -40.20 0.04
CA MET A 405 1.10 -39.05 -0.43
C MET A 405 1.89 -37.74 -0.28
N ILE A 406 2.48 -37.49 0.88
CA ILE A 406 3.27 -36.26 1.11
C ILE A 406 4.50 -36.23 0.21
N SER A 407 5.23 -37.34 0.10
CA SER A 407 6.43 -37.44 -0.74
C SER A 407 6.09 -37.23 -2.22
N THR A 408 5.05 -37.91 -2.72
CA THR A 408 4.60 -37.78 -4.12
C THR A 408 4.18 -36.35 -4.45
N VAL A 409 3.46 -35.68 -3.53
CA VAL A 409 3.05 -34.28 -3.74
C VAL A 409 4.26 -33.36 -3.83
N ILE A 410 5.24 -33.51 -2.91
CA ILE A 410 6.46 -32.70 -2.92
C ILE A 410 7.28 -32.94 -4.20
N GLU A 411 7.47 -34.19 -4.60
CA GLU A 411 8.16 -34.53 -5.85
C GLU A 411 7.45 -33.94 -7.07
N THR A 412 6.12 -34.07 -7.12
CA THR A 412 5.30 -33.57 -8.22
C THR A 412 5.43 -32.06 -8.39
N ILE A 413 5.36 -31.28 -7.30
CA ILE A 413 5.47 -29.81 -7.38
C ILE A 413 6.91 -29.34 -7.66
N LEU A 414 7.93 -30.10 -7.24
CA LEU A 414 9.33 -29.76 -7.50
C LEU A 414 9.78 -30.16 -8.92
N ALA A 415 9.09 -31.10 -9.55
CA ALA A 415 9.32 -31.47 -10.94
C ALA A 415 8.87 -30.37 -11.93
N ASP A 416 7.95 -29.49 -11.53
CA ASP A 416 7.58 -28.30 -12.29
C ASP A 416 8.60 -27.17 -12.06
N PRO A 417 9.39 -26.77 -13.07
CA PRO A 417 10.42 -25.74 -12.90
C PRO A 417 9.88 -24.37 -12.49
N GLU A 418 8.66 -24.01 -12.91
CA GLU A 418 8.03 -22.74 -12.57
C GLU A 418 7.65 -22.73 -11.09
N ILE A 419 6.98 -23.79 -10.62
CA ILE A 419 6.57 -23.93 -9.22
C ILE A 419 7.77 -24.07 -8.30
N ALA A 420 8.78 -24.86 -8.68
CA ALA A 420 10.04 -24.95 -7.97
C ALA A 420 10.76 -23.59 -7.88
N GLY A 421 10.67 -22.78 -8.94
CA GLY A 421 11.15 -21.40 -8.96
C GLY A 421 10.48 -20.53 -7.90
N TYR A 422 9.14 -20.55 -7.82
CA TYR A 422 8.39 -19.82 -6.79
C TYR A 422 8.73 -20.30 -5.37
N ILE A 423 8.90 -21.60 -5.15
CA ILE A 423 9.29 -22.15 -3.84
C ILE A 423 10.68 -21.63 -3.43
N LYS A 424 11.65 -21.64 -4.34
CA LYS A 424 13.01 -21.12 -4.08
C LYS A 424 13.02 -19.61 -3.85
N GLU A 425 12.19 -18.84 -4.55
CA GLU A 425 12.07 -17.40 -4.31
C GLU A 425 11.54 -17.10 -2.89
N LEU A 426 10.56 -17.88 -2.43
CA LEU A 426 9.97 -17.74 -1.10
C LEU A 426 10.86 -18.33 0.01
N ASN A 427 11.62 -19.38 -0.30
CA ASN A 427 12.51 -20.08 0.62
C ASN A 427 13.78 -20.58 -0.12
N PRO A 428 14.82 -19.74 -0.23
CA PRO A 428 16.04 -20.06 -1.00
C PRO A 428 16.80 -21.28 -0.50
N ASP A 429 16.70 -21.57 0.80
CA ASP A 429 17.39 -22.67 1.46
C ASP A 429 16.55 -23.96 1.52
N PHE A 430 15.40 -24.01 0.85
CA PHE A 430 14.53 -25.18 0.84
C PHE A 430 15.28 -26.41 0.30
N LYS A 431 15.21 -27.50 1.07
CA LYS A 431 15.70 -28.82 0.67
C LYS A 431 14.52 -29.78 0.69
N ALA A 432 14.39 -30.57 -0.37
CA ALA A 432 13.44 -31.66 -0.39
C ALA A 432 13.75 -32.62 0.77
N PRO A 433 12.72 -33.22 1.41
CA PRO A 433 12.91 -34.35 2.31
C PRO A 433 13.72 -35.45 1.60
N ALA A 434 14.61 -36.11 2.35
CA ALA A 434 15.53 -37.12 1.84
C ALA A 434 14.83 -38.47 1.59
#